data_AF-A0A239LHD1-F1
#
_entry.id   AF-A0A239LHD1-F1
#
_cell.length_a   1.000
_cell.length_b   1.000
_cell.length_c   1.000
_cell.angle_alpha   90.00
_cell.angle_beta   90.00
_cell.angle_gamma   90.00
#
_symmetry.space_group_name_H-M   'P 1'
#
loop_
_entity.id
_entity.type
_entity.pdbx_description
1 polymer ?
#
loop_
_entity_poly.entity_id
_entity_poly.type
_entity_poly.pdbx_seq_one_letter_code
_entity_poly.pdbx_strand_id
1 'polypeptide(L)' 'MFIDLALSPATQEAYAEELLFGPTNSKAELSEQAAADTINTPDEVEALLQLDWPFVISQRADWTERWNRDVLGQ' A
#
# COMPACT_ATOMS: atom_id res chain seq x y z
N MET A 1 -0.18 14.69 16.98
CA MET A 1 -0.82 15.25 15.78
C MET A 1 -1.49 14.09 15.01
N PHE A 2 -2.45 14.34 14.10
CA PHE A 2 -3.16 13.25 13.40
C PHE A 2 -2.21 12.29 12.65
N ILE A 3 -1.17 12.81 12.01
CA ILE A 3 -0.18 11.98 11.28
C ILE A 3 0.51 10.99 12.24
N ASP A 4 0.88 11.43 13.46
CA ASP A 4 1.51 10.55 14.45
C ASP A 4 0.59 9.41 14.86
N LEU A 5 -0.71 9.69 14.98
CA LEU A 5 -1.72 8.67 15.26
C LEU A 5 -1.83 7.68 14.09
N ALA A 6 -1.99 8.18 12.87
CA ALA A 6 -2.14 7.35 11.67
C ALA A 6 -0.92 6.44 11.42
N LEU A 7 0.28 6.88 11.80
CA LEU A 7 1.53 6.09 11.68
C LEU A 7 1.86 5.26 12.92
N SER A 8 1.04 5.32 13.98
CA SER A 8 1.28 4.56 15.20
C SER A 8 1.12 3.05 14.95
N PRO A 9 1.85 2.18 15.69
CA PRO A 9 1.69 0.73 15.58
C PRO A 9 0.23 0.29 15.74
N ALA A 10 -0.43 0.75 16.80
CA ALA A 10 -1.82 0.41 17.09
C ALA A 10 -2.80 0.77 15.96
N THR A 11 -2.59 1.89 15.26
CA THR A 11 -3.44 2.24 14.11
C THR A 11 -3.14 1.38 12.89
N GLN A 12 -1.87 1.04 12.64
CA GLN A 12 -1.53 0.16 11.52
C GLN A 12 -1.95 -1.29 11.76
N GLU A 13 -1.90 -1.77 13.01
CA GLU A 13 -2.48 -3.07 13.41
C GLU A 13 -3.98 -3.10 13.11
N ALA A 14 -4.72 -2.07 13.51
CA ALA A 14 -6.15 -1.96 13.20
C ALA A 14 -6.44 -1.90 11.69
N TYR A 15 -5.57 -1.27 10.88
CA TYR A 15 -5.70 -1.30 9.42
C TYR A 15 -5.46 -2.68 8.83
N ALA A 16 -4.53 -3.45 9.39
CA ALA A 16 -4.32 -4.83 8.96
C ALA A 16 -5.54 -5.70 9.29
N GLU A 17 -6.10 -5.58 10.49
CA GLU A 17 -7.24 -6.41 10.92
C GLU A 17 -8.54 -6.06 10.20
N GLU A 18 -8.84 -4.76 10.06
CA GLU A 18 -10.16 -4.32 9.58
C GLU A 18 -10.18 -4.04 8.08
N LEU A 19 -9.03 -3.73 7.47
CA LEU A 19 -8.94 -3.28 6.07
C LEU A 19 -7.99 -4.11 5.21
N LEU A 20 -7.28 -5.08 5.80
CA LEU A 20 -6.31 -5.93 5.11
C LEU A 20 -5.15 -5.13 4.47
N PHE A 21 -4.75 -4.04 5.12
CA PHE A 21 -3.60 -3.24 4.71
C PHE A 21 -2.36 -3.63 5.49
N GLY A 22 -1.32 -4.06 4.77
CA GLY A 22 0.00 -4.34 5.36
C GLY A 22 0.60 -3.10 6.02
N PRO A 23 1.30 -3.26 7.16
CA PRO A 23 1.93 -2.15 7.86
C PRO A 23 3.18 -1.65 7.13
N THR A 24 3.49 -0.39 7.35
CA THR A 24 4.80 0.23 7.01
C THR A 24 5.65 0.49 8.25
N ASN A 25 5.04 0.48 9.43
CA ASN A 25 5.72 0.63 10.71
C ASN A 25 6.19 -0.75 11.20
N SER A 26 7.50 -0.95 11.27
CA SER A 26 8.12 -2.22 11.69
C SER A 26 7.88 -2.63 13.15
N LYS A 27 7.18 -1.79 13.93
CA LYS A 27 6.79 -2.08 15.31
C LYS A 27 5.34 -2.57 15.43
N ALA A 28 4.59 -2.65 14.33
CA ALA A 28 3.24 -3.21 14.34
C ALA A 28 3.32 -4.73 14.52
N GLU A 29 2.56 -5.27 15.47
CA GLU A 29 2.49 -6.71 15.74
C GLU A 29 1.11 -7.24 15.36
N LEU A 30 1.05 -8.02 14.29
CA LEU A 30 -0.22 -8.51 13.72
C LEU A 30 -0.64 -9.83 14.38
N SER A 31 -1.95 -10.04 14.49
CA SER A 31 -2.52 -11.35 14.80
C SER A 31 -2.20 -12.37 13.69
N GLU A 32 -2.23 -13.66 14.01
CA GLU A 32 -1.97 -14.72 13.01
C GLU A 32 -2.88 -14.60 11.78
N GLN A 33 -4.14 -14.23 11.99
CA GLN A 33 -5.10 -14.05 10.91
C GLN A 33 -4.74 -12.84 10.03
N ALA A 34 -4.54 -11.66 10.63
CA ALA A 34 -4.17 -10.46 9.89
C ALA A 34 -2.83 -10.63 9.17
N ALA A 35 -1.89 -11.37 9.77
CA ALA A 35 -0.61 -11.67 9.15
C ALA A 35 -0.74 -12.61 7.94
N ALA A 36 -1.70 -13.55 7.95
CA ALA A 36 -1.95 -14.42 6.81
C ALA A 36 -2.67 -13.70 5.65
N ASP A 37 -3.47 -12.68 5.96
CA ASP A 37 -4.28 -11.95 4.98
C ASP A 37 -3.59 -10.67 4.46
N THR A 38 -2.39 -10.34 4.93
CA THR A 38 -1.64 -9.14 4.53
C THR A 38 -0.16 -9.41 4.30
N ILE A 39 0.45 -8.63 3.41
CA ILE A 39 1.92 -8.59 3.28
C ILE A 39 2.50 -7.83 4.47
N ASN A 40 3.26 -8.49 5.33
CA ASN A 40 3.77 -7.87 6.57
C ASN A 40 5.21 -8.25 6.96
N THR A 41 5.82 -9.22 6.27
CA THR A 41 7.22 -9.61 6.53
C THR A 41 8.18 -8.98 5.52
N PRO A 42 9.47 -8.78 5.87
CA PRO A 42 10.47 -8.29 4.93
C PRO A 42 10.60 -9.16 3.66
N ASP A 43 10.55 -10.49 3.81
CA ASP A 43 10.69 -11.43 2.70
C ASP A 43 9.51 -11.34 1.72
N GLU A 44 8.29 -11.18 2.22
CA GLU A 44 7.10 -10.97 1.38
C GLU A 44 7.16 -9.63 0.64
N VAL A 45 7.64 -8.57 1.30
CA VAL A 45 7.82 -7.25 0.68
C VAL A 45 8.88 -7.29 -0.43
N GLU A 46 9.97 -8.03 -0.22
CA GLU A 46 11.04 -8.20 -1.22
C GLU A 46 10.56 -9.02 -2.44
N ALA A 47 9.60 -9.93 -2.25
CA ALA A 47 8.99 -10.68 -3.35
C ALA A 47 8.06 -9.82 -4.24
N LEU A 48 7.68 -8.60 -3.81
CA LEU A 48 6.84 -7.72 -4.60
C LEU A 48 7.61 -7.03 -5.74
N LEU A 49 6.95 -6.86 -6.88
CA LEU A 49 7.45 -5.97 -7.93
C LEU A 49 7.31 -4.52 -7.47
N GLN A 50 8.44 -3.87 -7.22
CA GLN A 50 8.49 -2.45 -6.86
C GLN A 50 8.29 -1.57 -8.10
N LEU A 51 7.50 -0.51 -7.97
CA LEU A 51 7.30 0.46 -9.04
C LEU A 51 8.51 1.40 -9.16
N ASP A 52 8.99 1.62 -10.38
CA ASP A 52 9.88 2.74 -10.70
C ASP A 52 9.05 4.03 -10.67
N TRP A 53 8.98 4.66 -9.50
CA TRP A 53 8.19 5.86 -9.28
C TRP A 53 8.60 7.03 -10.20
N PRO A 54 9.89 7.36 -10.38
CA PRO A 54 10.30 8.36 -11.38
C PRO A 54 9.74 8.10 -12.78
N PHE A 55 9.83 6.86 -13.27
CA PHE A 55 9.27 6.51 -14.57
C PHE A 55 7.75 6.64 -14.59
N VAL A 56 7.05 6.09 -13.60
CA VAL A 56 5.58 6.18 -13.48
C VAL A 56 5.12 7.63 -13.47
N ILE A 57 5.78 8.50 -12.70
CA ILE A 57 5.47 9.93 -12.63
C ILE A 57 5.67 10.59 -14.00
N SER A 58 6.75 10.27 -14.72
CA SER A 58 7.01 10.82 -16.06
C SER A 58 5.93 10.45 -17.08
N GLN A 59 5.32 9.28 -16.93
CA GLN A 59 4.31 8.75 -17.85
C GLN A 59 2.87 9.04 -17.42
N ARG A 60 2.65 9.49 -16.18
CA ARG A 60 1.33 9.60 -15.56
C ARG A 60 0.33 10.41 -16.40
N ALA A 61 0.78 11.51 -17.00
CA ALA A 61 -0.08 12.37 -17.82
C ALA A 61 -0.61 11.61 -19.05
N ASP A 62 0.29 11.06 -19.86
CA ASP A 62 -0.04 10.31 -21.08
C ASP A 62 -0.91 9.09 -20.78
N TRP A 63 -0.61 8.33 -19.73
CA TRP A 63 -1.41 7.17 -19.34
C TRP A 63 -2.81 7.55 -18.86
N THR A 64 -2.96 8.69 -18.17
CA THR A 64 -4.27 9.19 -17.74
C THR A 64 -5.12 9.57 -18.95
N GLU A 65 -4.55 10.27 -19.93
CA GLU A 65 -5.26 10.61 -21.17
C GLU A 65 -5.71 9.36 -21.93
N ARG A 66 -4.80 8.38 -22.08
CA ARG A 66 -5.11 7.10 -22.72
C ARG A 66 -6.23 6.37 -21.99
N TRP A 67 -6.22 6.31 -20.66
CA TRP A 67 -7.28 5.67 -19.89
C TRP A 67 -8.64 6.35 -20.13
N ASN A 68 -8.68 7.67 -20.07
CA ASN A 68 -9.92 8.43 -20.29
C ASN A 68 -10.51 8.16 -21.68
N ARG A 69 -9.68 8.20 -22.72
CA ARG A 69 -10.10 7.96 -24.09
C ARG A 69 -10.46 6.50 -24.36
N ASP A 70 -9.56 5.58 -24.01
CA ASP A 70 -9.63 4.19 -24.47
C ASP A 70 -10.50 3.31 -23.56
N VAL A 71 -10.66 3.68 -22.28
CA VAL A 71 -11.41 2.88 -21.29
C VAL A 71 -12.70 3.58 -20.86
N LEU A 72 -12.64 4.86 -20.53
CA LEU A 72 -13.82 5.61 -20.07
C LEU A 72 -14.65 6.21 -21.21
N GLY A 73 -14.08 6.35 -22.41
CA GLY A 73 -14.72 6.97 -23.56
C GLY A 73 -15.02 8.46 -23.37
N GLN A 74 -14.22 9.16 -22.56
CA GLN A 74 -14.34 10.58 -22.25
C GLN A 74 -13.37 11.43 -23.08
#